data_AF-A0A1C7EE84-F1
#
_entry.id   AF-A0A1C7EE84-F1
#
_cell.length_a   1.000
_cell.length_b   1.000
_cell.length_c   1.000
_cell.angle_alpha   90.00
_cell.angle_beta   90.00
_cell.angle_gamma   90.00
#
_symmetry.space_group_name_H-M   'P 1'
#
loop_
_entity.id
_entity.type
_entity.pdbx_description
1 polymer ?
#
loop_
_entity_poly.entity_id
_entity_poly.type
_entity_poly.pdbx_seq_one_letter_code
_entity_poly.pdbx_strand_id
1 'polypeptide(L)'
;MNFAINKGDKTEEFIDVLKEMYSIDQLKQLAKKNLYTCPYCQVPLRVKSGEDRGTYFAHPSNLACLESKQVEVAYRQYKKQIQRESLRHPVLVSMIKDELDTAAAGRDLVEIVEGYRVPRFTKHYPDLYVQIGSKEWAITVLTDMTEHESIEHSRNFKARHQYFIENGLVPLWLIDKANFTAETMKSSILMWEIEWLSSHTSKEDYTWKKEIATYTNREELFEVLGYTTSGIKANRVTEMKSIYYISLIEDKNYIRVFRFIDDLKESIYRGFLIGETSRVSFSQALHIENEAFMLRDPEQELSFRKNFKDTFLQAKMRKEEIEQRVLNEQEEQAKILQENREQENEDAVDPAVIEKVETYEVVSSQPDNSLSSSQKASASTAMTRQEKELDEHFRQLFYELNRGKVQNLTFHVSEKKYNEFLERMKTMRVEGASYILSSNQVWRSIILRWLEENYYLENWNISIQMMMGILKNAQVEFTENRDEILKVPIRDFLSIYQKLLKKDLKVKNNFIINS
;
A
#
# COMPACT_ATOMS: atom_id res chain seq x y z
N MET A 1 -37.74 -29.99 12.11
CA MET A 1 -36.65 -29.00 12.07
C MET A 1 -37.27 -27.66 11.70
N ASN A 2 -37.15 -26.65 12.57
CA ASN A 2 -37.51 -25.28 12.21
C ASN A 2 -36.26 -24.63 11.63
N PHE A 3 -36.37 -24.03 10.45
CA PHE A 3 -35.31 -23.29 9.80
C PHE A 3 -35.43 -21.82 10.22
N ALA A 4 -34.41 -21.29 10.87
CA ALA A 4 -34.27 -19.86 11.10
C ALA A 4 -33.63 -19.24 9.85
N ILE A 5 -34.27 -18.23 9.24
CA ILE A 5 -33.80 -17.64 7.97
C ILE A 5 -33.53 -16.15 8.18
N ASN A 6 -32.26 -15.74 8.22
CA ASN A 6 -31.93 -14.31 8.28
C ASN A 6 -32.12 -13.66 6.92
N LYS A 7 -32.71 -12.46 6.90
CA LYS A 7 -32.78 -11.61 5.70
C LYS A 7 -31.39 -11.20 5.17
N GLY A 8 -30.36 -11.26 6.02
CA GLY A 8 -28.95 -11.01 5.65
C GLY A 8 -28.20 -12.24 5.15
N ASP A 9 -28.70 -13.46 5.39
CA ASP A 9 -28.11 -14.70 4.88
C ASP A 9 -28.65 -14.90 3.47
N LYS A 10 -28.12 -14.14 2.51
CA LYS A 10 -28.35 -14.29 1.06
C LYS A 10 -29.67 -15.00 0.73
N THR A 11 -30.81 -14.43 1.15
CA THR A 11 -32.08 -15.18 1.15
C THR A 11 -32.48 -15.63 -0.23
N GLU A 12 -31.99 -14.95 -1.26
CA GLU A 12 -32.13 -15.33 -2.66
C GLU A 12 -31.31 -16.59 -2.98
N GLU A 13 -30.03 -16.66 -2.62
CA GLU A 13 -29.21 -17.89 -2.79
C GLU A 13 -29.75 -19.07 -1.97
N PHE A 14 -30.20 -18.85 -0.73
CA PHE A 14 -30.83 -19.90 0.08
C PHE A 14 -32.14 -20.38 -0.53
N ILE A 15 -32.96 -19.46 -1.06
CA ILE A 15 -34.18 -19.81 -1.78
C ILE A 15 -33.86 -20.53 -3.08
N ASP A 16 -32.80 -20.16 -3.78
CA ASP A 16 -32.42 -20.80 -5.03
C ASP A 16 -31.92 -22.23 -4.80
N VAL A 17 -31.13 -22.48 -3.75
CA VAL A 17 -30.81 -23.84 -3.28
C VAL A 17 -32.07 -24.61 -2.90
N LEU A 18 -33.02 -23.97 -2.20
CA LEU A 18 -34.29 -24.61 -1.87
C LEU A 18 -35.17 -24.87 -3.09
N LYS A 19 -35.09 -24.05 -4.14
CA LYS A 19 -35.81 -24.24 -5.41
C LYS A 19 -35.25 -25.40 -6.23
N GLU A 20 -33.97 -25.75 -6.05
CA GLU A 20 -33.40 -26.97 -6.64
C GLU A 20 -34.03 -28.24 -6.03
N MET A 21 -34.45 -28.16 -4.76
CA MET A 21 -35.00 -29.30 -4.01
C MET A 21 -36.53 -29.32 -3.94
N TYR A 22 -37.18 -28.15 -3.98
CA TYR A 22 -38.62 -28.00 -3.74
C TYR A 22 -39.25 -26.99 -4.69
N SER A 23 -40.47 -27.30 -5.16
CA SER A 23 -41.25 -26.32 -5.93
C SER A 23 -41.71 -25.16 -5.05
N ILE A 24 -42.00 -24.00 -5.67
CA ILE A 24 -42.49 -22.81 -4.95
C ILE A 24 -43.76 -23.12 -4.13
N ASP A 25 -44.64 -23.99 -4.62
CA ASP A 25 -45.84 -24.38 -3.88
C ASP A 25 -45.54 -25.31 -2.71
N GLN A 26 -44.53 -26.19 -2.83
CA GLN A 26 -44.02 -26.96 -1.70
C GLN A 26 -43.41 -26.04 -0.64
N LEU A 27 -42.61 -25.04 -1.05
CA LEU A 27 -42.05 -24.05 -0.12
C LEU A 27 -43.15 -23.25 0.59
N LYS A 28 -44.22 -22.85 -0.11
CA LYS A 28 -45.40 -22.21 0.51
C LYS A 28 -46.11 -23.16 1.48
N GLN A 29 -46.24 -24.45 1.17
CA GLN A 29 -46.83 -25.44 2.07
C GLN A 29 -45.98 -25.68 3.33
N LEU A 30 -44.66 -25.74 3.18
CA LEU A 30 -43.73 -25.85 4.30
C LEU A 30 -43.78 -24.60 5.19
N ALA A 31 -43.88 -23.40 4.59
CA ALA A 31 -44.08 -22.15 5.32
C ALA A 31 -45.39 -22.14 6.13
N LYS A 32 -46.48 -22.69 5.58
CA LYS A 32 -47.77 -22.85 6.30
C LYS A 32 -47.67 -23.78 7.51
N LYS A 33 -46.69 -24.69 7.54
CA LYS A 33 -46.39 -25.54 8.70
C LYS A 33 -45.49 -24.84 9.73
N ASN A 34 -45.28 -23.54 9.62
CA ASN A 34 -44.41 -22.73 10.48
C ASN A 34 -42.94 -23.20 10.51
N LEU A 35 -42.49 -23.88 9.45
CA LEU A 35 -41.12 -24.41 9.38
C LEU A 35 -40.06 -23.32 9.16
N TYR A 36 -40.46 -22.15 8.67
CA TYR A 36 -39.56 -21.02 8.46
C TYR A 36 -39.89 -19.95 9.49
N THR A 37 -38.90 -19.56 10.28
CA THR A 37 -39.07 -18.56 11.35
C THR A 37 -38.09 -17.43 11.16
N CYS A 38 -38.53 -16.22 11.54
CA CYS A 38 -37.67 -15.06 11.61
C CYS A 38 -36.67 -15.26 12.75
N PRO A 39 -35.35 -15.20 12.51
CA PRO A 39 -34.34 -15.42 13.55
C PRO A 39 -34.35 -14.32 14.62
N TYR A 40 -34.92 -13.16 14.32
CA TYR A 40 -35.02 -12.03 15.24
C TYR A 40 -36.26 -12.15 16.14
N CYS A 41 -37.46 -12.11 15.55
CA CYS A 41 -38.70 -12.11 16.33
C CYS A 41 -39.35 -13.50 16.50
N GLN A 42 -38.74 -14.56 15.97
CA GLN A 42 -39.24 -15.95 16.00
C GLN A 42 -40.63 -16.16 15.37
N VAL A 43 -41.16 -15.14 14.69
CA VAL A 43 -42.45 -15.21 14.00
C VAL A 43 -42.30 -16.06 12.73
N PRO A 44 -43.27 -16.96 12.43
CA PRO A 44 -43.28 -17.72 11.20
C PRO A 44 -43.29 -16.83 9.94
N LEU A 45 -42.40 -17.14 9.00
CA LEU A 45 -42.27 -16.45 7.73
C LEU A 45 -43.15 -17.12 6.65
N ARG A 46 -43.67 -16.31 5.74
CA ARG A 46 -44.42 -16.74 4.55
C ARG A 46 -43.52 -16.64 3.32
N VAL A 47 -43.66 -17.59 2.40
CA VAL A 47 -43.03 -17.50 1.08
C VAL A 47 -43.95 -16.71 0.15
N LYS A 48 -43.47 -15.58 -0.38
CA LYS A 48 -44.12 -14.82 -1.45
C LYS A 48 -43.37 -15.06 -2.75
N SER A 49 -44.10 -15.06 -3.87
CA SER A 49 -43.52 -15.16 -5.21
C SER A 49 -44.31 -14.26 -6.15
N GLY A 50 -43.60 -13.50 -6.98
CA GLY A 50 -44.20 -12.63 -8.00
C GLY A 50 -43.19 -12.33 -9.11
N GLU A 51 -43.69 -11.88 -10.26
CA GLU A 51 -42.87 -11.64 -11.46
C GLU A 51 -41.81 -10.54 -11.24
N ASP A 52 -42.12 -9.49 -10.48
CA ASP A 52 -41.23 -8.33 -10.29
C ASP A 52 -40.13 -8.52 -9.22
N ARG A 53 -40.40 -9.30 -8.17
CA ARG A 53 -39.51 -9.42 -6.99
C ARG A 53 -39.00 -10.83 -6.74
N GLY A 54 -39.29 -11.77 -7.64
CA GLY A 54 -38.96 -13.17 -7.46
C GLY A 54 -39.61 -13.81 -6.22
N THR A 55 -39.00 -14.88 -5.72
CA THR A 55 -39.46 -15.64 -4.55
C THR A 55 -38.68 -15.21 -3.30
N TYR A 56 -39.37 -14.82 -2.22
CA TYR A 56 -38.74 -14.32 -0.99
C TYR A 56 -39.53 -14.69 0.28
N PHE A 57 -38.85 -14.72 1.43
CA PHE A 57 -39.48 -14.87 2.74
C PHE A 57 -39.98 -13.51 3.27
N ALA A 58 -41.19 -13.48 3.82
CA ALA A 58 -41.83 -12.29 4.33
C ALA A 58 -42.57 -12.56 5.63
N HIS A 59 -42.57 -11.60 6.54
CA HIS A 59 -43.46 -11.64 7.69
C HIS A 59 -44.94 -11.65 7.25
N PRO A 60 -45.86 -12.16 8.09
CA PRO A 60 -47.29 -11.98 7.90
C PRO A 60 -47.64 -10.51 7.68
N SER A 61 -48.63 -10.21 6.82
CA SER A 61 -48.93 -8.85 6.36
C SER A 61 -49.20 -7.83 7.49
N ASN A 62 -49.54 -8.32 8.68
CA ASN A 62 -49.87 -7.55 9.89
C ASN A 62 -48.71 -7.48 10.91
N LEU A 63 -47.56 -8.10 10.64
CA LEU A 63 -46.43 -8.13 11.55
C LEU A 63 -45.18 -7.61 10.85
N ALA A 64 -44.53 -6.62 11.45
CA ALA A 64 -43.24 -6.12 11.02
C ALA A 64 -42.23 -6.34 12.13
N CYS A 65 -41.12 -7.01 11.81
CA CYS A 65 -40.02 -7.16 12.75
C CYS A 65 -39.16 -5.89 12.73
N LEU A 66 -39.17 -5.13 13.84
CA LEU A 66 -38.38 -3.91 13.99
C LEU A 66 -36.88 -4.23 13.97
N GLU A 67 -36.46 -5.27 14.67
CA GLU A 67 -35.07 -5.74 14.69
C GLU A 67 -34.57 -6.11 13.29
N SER A 68 -35.37 -6.86 12.51
CA SER A 68 -35.03 -7.19 11.13
C SER A 68 -34.89 -5.96 10.24
N LYS A 69 -35.73 -4.93 10.43
CA LYS A 69 -35.60 -3.66 9.70
C LYS A 69 -34.35 -2.89 10.12
N GLN A 70 -34.02 -2.87 11.40
CA GLN A 70 -32.81 -2.23 11.91
C GLN A 70 -31.55 -2.89 11.35
N VAL A 71 -31.48 -4.22 11.37
CA VAL A 71 -30.36 -4.98 10.79
C VAL A 71 -30.26 -4.76 9.28
N GLU A 72 -31.38 -4.65 8.56
CA GLU A 72 -31.37 -4.34 7.14
C GLU A 72 -30.82 -2.94 6.84
N VAL A 73 -31.20 -1.93 7.65
CA VAL A 73 -30.65 -0.57 7.53
C VAL A 73 -29.15 -0.57 7.83
N ALA A 74 -28.74 -1.23 8.91
CA ALA A 74 -27.34 -1.38 9.29
C ALA A 74 -26.53 -2.08 8.19
N TYR A 75 -27.06 -3.17 7.62
CA TYR A 75 -26.41 -3.89 6.52
C TYR A 75 -26.25 -3.03 5.26
N ARG A 76 -27.28 -2.26 4.87
CA ARG A 76 -27.17 -1.34 3.73
C ARG A 76 -26.11 -0.26 3.96
N GLN A 77 -26.01 0.25 5.18
CA GLN A 77 -25.01 1.24 5.55
C GLN A 77 -23.60 0.63 5.57
N TYR A 78 -23.46 -0.58 6.11
CA TYR A 78 -22.24 -1.38 6.03
C TYR A 78 -21.82 -1.63 4.58
N LYS A 79 -22.75 -2.02 3.69
CA LYS A 79 -22.44 -2.21 2.26
C LYS A 79 -21.98 -0.95 1.56
N LYS A 80 -22.52 0.22 1.91
CA LYS A 80 -21.99 1.51 1.43
C LYS A 80 -20.59 1.77 1.97
N GLN A 81 -20.33 1.43 3.23
CA GLN A 81 -19.03 1.60 3.85
C GLN A 81 -17.94 0.75 3.17
N ILE A 82 -18.26 -0.48 2.78
CA ILE A 82 -17.32 -1.41 2.12
C ILE A 82 -17.40 -1.38 0.58
N GLN A 83 -18.17 -0.45 -0.01
CA GLN A 83 -18.42 -0.43 -1.46
C GLN A 83 -17.13 -0.28 -2.30
N ARG A 84 -16.11 0.37 -1.72
CA ARG A 84 -14.81 0.57 -2.36
C ARG A 84 -13.89 -0.64 -2.28
N GLU A 85 -14.17 -1.56 -1.37
CA GLU A 85 -13.29 -2.68 -1.10
C GLU A 85 -13.38 -3.66 -2.27
N SER A 86 -12.25 -4.23 -2.66
CA SER A 86 -12.10 -5.19 -3.74
C SER A 86 -13.04 -6.39 -3.63
N LEU A 87 -13.22 -7.10 -4.74
CA LEU A 87 -13.96 -8.37 -4.75
C LEU A 87 -13.38 -9.44 -3.81
N ARG A 88 -12.12 -9.30 -3.35
CA ARG A 88 -11.49 -10.20 -2.37
C ARG A 88 -11.94 -9.91 -0.94
N HIS A 89 -12.40 -8.69 -0.63
CA HIS A 89 -12.84 -8.31 0.72
C HIS A 89 -13.79 -9.31 1.38
N PRO A 90 -14.94 -9.68 0.78
CA PRO A 90 -15.85 -10.64 1.41
C PRO A 90 -15.23 -12.03 1.61
N VAL A 91 -14.33 -12.45 0.71
CA VAL A 91 -13.62 -13.72 0.82
C VAL A 91 -12.66 -13.69 2.01
N LEU A 92 -11.89 -12.61 2.17
CA LEU A 92 -10.98 -12.43 3.30
C LEU A 92 -11.72 -12.35 4.63
N VAL A 93 -12.82 -11.61 4.70
CA VAL A 93 -13.67 -11.54 5.90
C VAL A 93 -14.22 -12.91 6.26
N SER A 94 -14.67 -13.69 5.27
CA SER A 94 -15.14 -15.07 5.50
C SER A 94 -14.02 -15.95 6.05
N MET A 95 -12.84 -15.93 5.42
CA MET A 95 -11.68 -16.71 5.87
C MET A 95 -11.27 -16.36 7.30
N ILE A 96 -11.24 -15.07 7.65
CA ILE A 96 -10.95 -14.62 9.01
C ILE A 96 -12.01 -15.13 9.97
N LYS A 97 -13.29 -15.04 9.60
CA LYS A 97 -14.39 -15.53 10.43
C LYS A 97 -14.29 -17.03 10.68
N ASP A 98 -14.02 -17.83 9.65
CA ASP A 98 -13.89 -19.29 9.76
C ASP A 98 -12.74 -19.69 10.70
N GLU A 99 -11.60 -18.98 10.63
CA GLU A 99 -10.46 -19.17 11.52
C GLU A 99 -10.79 -18.76 12.96
N LEU A 100 -11.53 -17.66 13.15
CA LEU A 100 -12.00 -17.23 14.48
C LEU A 100 -13.00 -18.22 15.08
N ASP A 101 -13.96 -18.71 14.30
CA ASP A 101 -14.94 -19.71 14.73
C ASP A 101 -14.21 -21.01 15.13
N THR A 102 -13.17 -21.40 14.38
CA THR A 102 -12.31 -22.53 14.73
C THR A 102 -11.54 -22.27 16.04
N ALA A 103 -10.98 -21.07 16.23
CA ALA A 103 -10.26 -20.69 17.44
C ALA A 103 -11.19 -20.57 18.68
N ALA A 104 -12.46 -20.24 18.45
CA ALA A 104 -13.51 -20.13 19.47
C ALA A 104 -14.15 -21.47 19.84
N ALA A 105 -13.95 -22.53 19.03
CA ALA A 105 -14.54 -23.83 19.28
C ALA A 105 -14.19 -24.35 20.70
N GLY A 106 -15.24 -24.64 21.48
CA GLY A 106 -15.10 -25.09 22.87
C GLY A 106 -14.82 -23.97 23.90
N ARG A 107 -14.97 -22.69 23.52
CA ARG A 107 -14.80 -21.53 24.42
C ARG A 107 -16.10 -20.75 24.54
N ASP A 108 -16.80 -20.90 25.67
CA ASP A 108 -18.10 -20.28 25.90
C ASP A 108 -18.05 -18.74 26.05
N LEU A 109 -16.87 -18.17 26.25
CA LEU A 109 -16.65 -16.73 26.46
C LEU A 109 -16.22 -15.97 25.19
N VAL A 110 -16.40 -16.58 24.01
CA VAL A 110 -16.06 -15.96 22.72
C VAL A 110 -17.31 -15.80 21.88
N GLU A 111 -17.64 -14.56 21.54
CA GLU A 111 -18.74 -14.23 20.62
C GLU A 111 -18.16 -13.62 19.35
N ILE A 112 -18.52 -14.17 18.19
CA ILE A 112 -18.11 -13.68 16.88
C ILE A 112 -19.38 -13.42 16.06
N VAL A 113 -19.62 -12.17 15.70
CA VAL A 113 -20.76 -11.79 14.86
C VAL A 113 -20.35 -10.70 13.86
N GLU A 114 -21.07 -10.62 12.75
CA GLU A 114 -20.87 -9.52 11.80
C GLU A 114 -21.23 -8.18 12.46
N GLY A 115 -20.42 -7.14 12.26
CA GLY A 115 -20.58 -5.88 12.98
C GLY A 115 -21.96 -5.23 12.78
N TYR A 116 -22.55 -5.33 11.58
CA TYR A 116 -23.89 -4.79 11.31
C TYR A 116 -25.02 -5.50 12.06
N ARG A 117 -24.76 -6.64 12.72
CA ARG A 117 -25.72 -7.36 13.55
C ARG A 117 -25.70 -6.90 15.00
N VAL A 118 -24.68 -6.12 15.41
CA VAL A 118 -24.56 -5.63 16.78
C VAL A 118 -25.39 -4.35 16.95
N PRO A 119 -26.46 -4.36 17.79
CA PRO A 119 -27.43 -3.27 17.83
C PRO A 119 -26.88 -1.91 18.28
N ARG A 120 -25.77 -1.90 19.05
CA ARG A 120 -25.17 -0.67 19.56
C ARG A 120 -24.48 0.17 18.49
N PHE A 121 -24.18 -0.41 17.32
CA PHE A 121 -23.54 0.33 16.23
C PHE A 121 -24.59 1.02 15.35
N THR A 122 -24.43 2.32 15.13
CA THR A 122 -25.38 3.12 14.33
C THR A 122 -24.72 3.91 13.19
N LYS A 123 -23.42 4.22 13.31
CA LYS A 123 -22.70 5.06 12.33
C LYS A 123 -21.69 4.28 11.50
N HIS A 124 -20.83 3.52 12.17
CA HIS A 124 -19.78 2.74 11.54
C HIS A 124 -19.83 1.31 12.07
N TYR A 125 -19.57 0.35 11.18
CA TYR A 125 -19.71 -1.06 11.48
C TYR A 125 -18.37 -1.75 11.20
N PRO A 126 -17.79 -2.52 12.13
CA PRO A 126 -16.68 -3.38 11.79
C PRO A 126 -17.14 -4.50 10.85
N ASP A 127 -16.21 -5.13 10.14
CA ASP A 127 -16.54 -6.33 9.35
C ASP A 127 -16.97 -7.45 10.30
N LEU A 128 -16.18 -7.66 11.37
CA LEU A 128 -16.47 -8.60 12.45
C LEU A 128 -16.34 -7.89 13.80
N TYR A 129 -17.34 -8.13 14.65
CA TYR A 129 -17.27 -7.86 16.09
C TYR A 129 -16.87 -9.15 16.79
N VAL A 130 -15.85 -9.07 17.64
CA VAL A 130 -15.40 -10.22 18.42
C VAL A 130 -15.30 -9.85 19.89
N GLN A 131 -16.03 -10.54 20.74
CA GLN A 131 -15.90 -10.44 22.19
C GLN A 131 -15.12 -11.63 22.71
N ILE A 132 -14.10 -11.37 23.53
CA ILE A 132 -13.27 -12.38 24.18
C ILE A 132 -13.22 -12.04 25.67
N GLY A 133 -14.04 -12.71 26.46
CA GLY A 133 -14.19 -12.40 27.88
C GLY A 133 -14.61 -10.93 28.09
N SER A 134 -13.74 -10.15 28.74
CA SER A 134 -13.98 -8.73 29.02
C SER A 134 -13.67 -7.78 27.86
N LYS A 135 -12.95 -8.26 26.83
CA LYS A 135 -12.46 -7.41 25.73
C LYS A 135 -13.30 -7.55 24.49
N GLU A 136 -13.51 -6.42 23.84
CA GLU A 136 -14.28 -6.34 22.60
C GLU A 136 -13.39 -5.79 21.48
N TRP A 137 -13.45 -6.42 20.31
CA TRP A 137 -12.59 -6.15 19.17
C TRP A 137 -13.43 -5.77 17.95
N ALA A 138 -12.93 -4.78 17.21
CA ALA A 138 -13.47 -4.36 15.92
C ALA A 138 -12.49 -4.77 14.82
N ILE A 139 -12.75 -5.90 14.15
CA ILE A 139 -11.89 -6.38 13.06
C ILE A 139 -12.40 -5.81 11.75
N THR A 140 -11.50 -5.21 10.98
CA THR A 140 -11.82 -4.68 9.65
C THR A 140 -10.69 -4.97 8.67
N VAL A 141 -11.06 -5.45 7.49
CA VAL A 141 -10.19 -5.68 6.35
C VAL A 141 -10.23 -4.46 5.43
N LEU A 142 -9.05 -3.96 5.06
CA LEU A 142 -8.87 -2.90 4.07
C LEU A 142 -8.25 -3.49 2.81
N THR A 143 -8.89 -3.33 1.67
CA THR A 143 -8.37 -3.70 0.35
C THR A 143 -8.28 -2.48 -0.56
N ASP A 144 -7.69 -2.63 -1.76
CA ASP A 144 -7.55 -1.59 -2.79
C ASP A 144 -7.04 -0.24 -2.28
N MET A 145 -5.97 -0.28 -1.49
CA MET A 145 -5.31 0.92 -0.98
C MET A 145 -4.44 1.59 -2.05
N THR A 146 -4.96 2.63 -2.73
CA THR A 146 -4.23 3.42 -3.75
C THR A 146 -3.74 4.79 -3.24
N GLU A 147 -2.71 5.35 -3.89
CA GLU A 147 -2.07 6.64 -3.57
C GLU A 147 -3.02 7.85 -3.66
N HIS A 148 -3.81 7.93 -4.74
CA HIS A 148 -4.63 9.11 -5.07
C HIS A 148 -5.87 9.28 -4.19
N GLU A 149 -6.26 8.27 -3.42
CA GLU A 149 -7.50 8.24 -2.64
C GLU A 149 -7.25 8.52 -1.14
N SER A 150 -6.00 8.75 -0.72
CA SER A 150 -5.60 8.83 0.68
C SER A 150 -6.34 9.91 1.51
N ILE A 151 -6.59 11.11 0.98
CA ILE A 151 -6.94 12.28 1.82
C ILE A 151 -8.42 12.30 2.28
N GLU A 152 -9.39 12.06 1.40
CA GLU A 152 -10.81 12.01 1.80
C GLU A 152 -11.09 10.72 2.59
N HIS A 153 -10.46 9.63 2.18
CA HIS A 153 -10.62 8.33 2.83
C HIS A 153 -9.94 8.27 4.20
N SER A 154 -8.83 8.99 4.42
CA SER A 154 -8.21 9.05 5.75
C SER A 154 -9.12 9.74 6.77
N ARG A 155 -9.92 10.74 6.37
CA ARG A 155 -10.93 11.35 7.25
C ARG A 155 -12.01 10.35 7.66
N ASN A 156 -12.56 9.61 6.71
CA ASN A 156 -13.53 8.56 6.98
C ASN A 156 -12.93 7.44 7.83
N PHE A 157 -11.68 7.06 7.57
CA PHE A 157 -10.94 6.09 8.37
C PHE A 157 -10.78 6.57 9.82
N LYS A 158 -10.30 7.82 10.03
CA LYS A 158 -10.17 8.41 11.36
C LYS A 158 -11.49 8.42 12.12
N ALA A 159 -12.58 8.80 11.45
CA ALA A 159 -13.91 8.80 12.05
C ALA A 159 -14.34 7.38 12.47
N ARG A 160 -14.11 6.37 11.64
CA ARG A 160 -14.39 4.96 11.96
C ARG A 160 -13.54 4.46 13.14
N HIS A 161 -12.24 4.70 13.08
CA HIS A 161 -11.29 4.30 14.11
C HIS A 161 -11.66 4.89 15.46
N GLN A 162 -11.91 6.20 15.50
CA GLN A 162 -12.32 6.92 16.70
C GLN A 162 -13.68 6.41 17.22
N TYR A 163 -14.65 6.19 16.32
CA TYR A 163 -15.96 5.64 16.69
C TYR A 163 -15.84 4.27 17.36
N PHE A 164 -14.97 3.38 16.88
CA PHE A 164 -14.76 2.09 17.51
C PHE A 164 -14.18 2.22 18.92
N ILE A 165 -13.16 3.07 19.11
CA ILE A 165 -12.58 3.34 20.42
C ILE A 165 -13.63 3.93 21.38
N GLU A 166 -14.45 4.88 20.92
CA GLU A 166 -15.52 5.49 21.72
C GLU A 166 -16.60 4.48 22.15
N ASN A 167 -16.78 3.41 21.38
CA ASN A 167 -17.66 2.29 21.71
C ASN A 167 -16.96 1.20 22.55
N GLY A 168 -15.75 1.44 23.06
CA GLY A 168 -15.01 0.50 23.91
C GLY A 168 -14.33 -0.64 23.16
N LEU A 169 -14.27 -0.58 21.82
CA LEU A 169 -13.64 -1.61 20.99
C LEU A 169 -12.14 -1.37 20.85
N VAL A 170 -11.38 -2.46 20.77
CA VAL A 170 -10.00 -2.45 20.28
C VAL A 170 -10.01 -2.62 18.76
N PRO A 171 -9.63 -1.61 17.96
CA PRO A 171 -9.62 -1.73 16.50
C PRO A 171 -8.46 -2.61 16.02
N LEU A 172 -8.77 -3.61 15.21
CA LEU A 172 -7.79 -4.42 14.49
C LEU A 172 -8.00 -4.24 12.98
N TRP A 173 -7.08 -3.51 12.36
CA TRP A 173 -7.08 -3.26 10.93
C TRP A 173 -6.14 -4.23 10.22
N LEU A 174 -6.65 -4.99 9.27
CA LEU A 174 -5.90 -5.94 8.45
C LEU A 174 -5.86 -5.45 7.01
N ILE A 175 -4.67 -5.28 6.44
CA ILE A 175 -4.52 -4.63 5.14
C ILE A 175 -4.18 -5.69 4.06
N ASP A 176 -5.04 -5.88 3.07
CA ASP A 176 -4.77 -6.69 1.89
C ASP A 176 -3.95 -5.87 0.89
N LYS A 177 -2.62 -6.01 0.93
CA LYS A 177 -1.72 -5.32 -0.01
C LYS A 177 -0.65 -6.28 -0.51
N ALA A 178 -0.45 -6.28 -1.83
CA ALA A 178 0.63 -7.01 -2.49
C ALA A 178 1.91 -6.19 -2.70
N ASN A 179 1.86 -4.86 -2.52
CA ASN A 179 2.96 -3.92 -2.80
C ASN A 179 3.30 -3.10 -1.54
N PHE A 180 4.10 -3.67 -0.65
CA PHE A 180 4.77 -2.98 0.44
C PHE A 180 6.08 -2.41 -0.10
N THR A 181 6.30 -1.10 0.00
CA THR A 181 7.63 -0.51 -0.25
C THR A 181 8.38 -0.46 1.08
N ALA A 182 8.90 -1.62 1.50
CA ALA A 182 9.92 -1.65 2.55
C ALA A 182 11.28 -1.46 1.85
N GLU A 183 11.96 -0.36 2.13
CA GLU A 183 13.34 -0.17 1.69
C GLU A 183 14.24 -0.95 2.65
N THR A 184 14.43 -2.24 2.36
CA THR A 184 15.27 -3.14 3.18
C THR A 184 16.70 -2.61 3.29
N MET A 185 17.24 -1.98 2.24
CA MET A 185 18.59 -1.41 2.28
C MET A 185 18.74 -0.21 3.23
N LYS A 186 17.66 0.52 3.52
CA LYS A 186 17.68 1.69 4.41
C LYS A 186 16.94 1.44 5.74
N SER A 187 16.57 0.19 6.02
CA SER A 187 15.75 -0.19 7.18
C SER A 187 14.54 0.74 7.36
N SER A 188 13.84 1.07 6.28
CA SER A 188 12.74 2.05 6.33
C SER A 188 11.47 1.51 5.71
N ILE A 189 10.35 1.87 6.31
CA ILE A 189 9.01 1.57 5.80
C ILE A 189 8.32 2.88 5.44
N LEU A 190 7.82 2.96 4.21
CA LEU A 190 7.00 4.07 3.72
C LEU A 190 5.54 3.65 3.77
N MET A 191 4.72 4.50 4.37
CA MET A 191 3.31 4.23 4.65
C MET A 191 2.44 5.38 4.17
N TRP A 192 1.28 5.03 3.64
CA TRP A 192 0.18 5.97 3.45
C TRP A 192 -0.42 6.38 4.80
N GLU A 193 -1.19 7.47 4.82
CA GLU A 193 -1.84 7.95 6.04
C GLU A 193 -2.70 6.87 6.72
N ILE A 194 -3.52 6.16 5.96
CA ILE A 194 -4.37 5.08 6.49
C ILE A 194 -3.54 3.92 7.03
N GLU A 195 -2.43 3.55 6.39
CA GLU A 195 -1.53 2.51 6.90
C GLU A 195 -0.93 2.93 8.24
N TRP A 196 -0.42 4.16 8.32
CA TRP A 196 0.10 4.70 9.57
C TRP A 196 -0.98 4.78 10.66
N LEU A 197 -2.20 5.21 10.34
CA LEU A 197 -3.33 5.26 11.29
C LEU A 197 -3.84 3.86 11.71
N SER A 198 -3.59 2.84 10.89
CA SER A 198 -3.91 1.44 11.20
C SER A 198 -2.90 0.80 12.14
N SER A 199 -1.72 1.41 12.28
CA SER A 199 -0.67 0.92 13.17
C SER A 199 -1.02 1.15 14.64
N HIS A 200 -0.66 0.19 15.49
CA HIS A 200 -0.91 0.28 16.93
C HIS A 200 0.25 -0.33 17.72
N THR A 201 0.30 -0.03 19.02
CA THR A 201 1.30 -0.59 19.92
C THR A 201 0.72 -1.82 20.63
N SER A 202 1.31 -2.98 20.33
CA SER A 202 1.01 -4.26 20.95
C SER A 202 1.89 -4.54 22.17
N LYS A 203 1.57 -5.59 22.94
CA LYS A 203 2.45 -6.08 24.02
C LYS A 203 3.86 -6.43 23.53
N GLU A 204 3.96 -6.94 22.31
CA GLU A 204 5.25 -7.32 21.72
C GLU A 204 6.11 -6.09 21.40
N ASP A 205 5.49 -5.01 20.96
CA ASP A 205 6.17 -3.74 20.71
C ASP A 205 6.76 -3.14 22.00
N TYR A 206 6.08 -3.32 23.14
CA TYR A 206 6.65 -2.94 24.44
C TYR A 206 7.86 -3.79 24.81
N THR A 207 7.83 -5.10 24.53
CA THR A 207 8.96 -6.01 24.77
C THR A 207 10.17 -5.60 23.94
N TRP A 208 9.98 -5.40 22.63
CA TRP A 208 11.01 -4.89 21.74
C TRP A 208 11.56 -3.53 22.20
N LYS A 209 10.69 -2.57 22.53
CA LYS A 209 11.10 -1.27 23.04
C LYS A 209 11.97 -1.37 24.27
N LYS A 210 11.58 -2.21 25.24
CA LYS A 210 12.33 -2.42 26.48
C LYS A 210 13.69 -3.05 26.20
N GLU A 211 13.74 -4.04 25.30
CA GLU A 211 14.98 -4.76 24.98
C GLU A 211 15.98 -3.86 24.24
N ILE A 212 15.55 -3.13 23.21
CA ILE A 212 16.40 -2.18 22.48
C ILE A 212 16.98 -1.12 23.42
N ALA A 213 16.16 -0.59 24.34
CA ALA A 213 16.57 0.42 25.31
C ALA A 213 17.66 -0.07 26.29
N THR A 214 17.95 -1.38 26.38
CA THR A 214 19.01 -1.90 27.25
C THR A 214 20.42 -1.71 26.69
N TYR A 215 20.57 -1.50 25.38
CA TYR A 215 21.88 -1.48 24.72
C TYR A 215 22.09 -0.32 23.75
N THR A 216 21.07 0.51 23.48
CA THR A 216 21.20 1.70 22.63
C THR A 216 20.11 2.72 22.92
N ASN A 217 20.34 3.97 22.52
CA ASN A 217 19.30 5.01 22.44
C ASN A 217 18.85 5.21 20.97
N ARG A 218 17.86 6.08 20.73
CA ARG A 218 17.29 6.27 19.38
C ARG A 218 18.33 6.85 18.42
N GLU A 219 19.06 7.86 18.88
CA GLU A 219 20.04 8.59 18.08
C GLU A 219 21.15 7.64 17.62
N GLU A 220 21.76 6.93 18.57
CA GLU A 220 22.80 5.93 18.32
C GLU A 220 22.29 4.79 17.43
N LEU A 221 21.06 4.30 17.68
CA LEU A 221 20.45 3.25 16.85
C LEU A 221 20.40 3.66 15.38
N PHE A 222 19.91 4.86 15.11
CA PHE A 222 19.77 5.37 13.75
C PHE A 222 21.12 5.66 13.11
N GLU A 223 22.06 6.19 13.89
CA GLU A 223 23.39 6.54 13.41
C GLU A 223 24.21 5.31 13.03
N VAL A 224 24.18 4.25 13.85
CA VAL A 224 24.88 2.99 13.58
C VAL A 224 24.29 2.26 12.38
N LEU A 225 22.97 2.32 12.20
CA LEU A 225 22.27 1.64 11.11
C LEU A 225 22.08 2.50 9.86
N GLY A 226 22.70 3.68 9.81
CA GLY A 226 22.67 4.56 8.64
C GLY A 226 21.28 5.10 8.30
N TYR A 227 20.39 5.19 9.28
CA TYR A 227 19.04 5.71 9.09
C TYR A 227 19.03 7.23 9.12
N THR A 228 18.84 7.86 7.96
CA THR A 228 18.72 9.33 7.87
C THR A 228 17.34 9.77 8.35
N THR A 229 17.26 10.42 9.51
CA THR A 229 16.03 11.05 10.00
C THR A 229 15.71 12.30 9.19
N SER A 230 14.45 12.50 8.83
CA SER A 230 13.99 13.68 8.08
C SER A 230 13.63 14.90 8.96
N GLY A 231 13.91 14.88 10.28
CA GLY A 231 13.52 15.96 11.19
C GLY A 231 14.50 16.24 12.35
N ILE A 232 14.70 17.54 12.63
CA ILE A 232 15.69 18.19 13.53
C ILE A 232 15.52 17.88 15.04
N LYS A 233 14.69 16.92 15.47
CA LYS A 233 14.41 16.72 16.92
C LYS A 233 15.03 15.43 17.47
N ALA A 234 16.29 15.54 17.88
CA ALA A 234 17.11 14.55 18.61
C ALA A 234 16.60 14.22 20.03
N ASN A 235 15.28 14.26 20.27
CA ASN A 235 14.72 14.00 21.60
C ASN A 235 13.28 13.43 21.55
N ARG A 236 12.96 12.67 20.49
CA ARG A 236 11.67 11.98 20.40
C ARG A 236 11.74 10.65 21.13
N VAL A 237 10.75 10.40 21.99
CA VAL A 237 10.54 9.09 22.61
C VAL A 237 10.40 8.03 21.52
N THR A 238 11.10 6.91 21.67
CA THR A 238 10.95 5.73 20.80
C THR A 238 9.52 5.18 20.91
N GLU A 239 8.67 5.54 19.97
CA GLU A 239 7.33 4.96 19.80
C GLU A 239 7.43 3.79 18.83
N MET A 240 7.21 2.59 19.35
CA MET A 240 7.20 1.38 18.56
C MET A 240 5.78 0.98 18.23
N LYS A 241 5.56 0.66 16.96
CA LYS A 241 4.26 0.33 16.42
C LYS A 241 4.37 -0.88 15.50
N SER A 242 3.25 -1.57 15.39
CA SER A 242 3.04 -2.68 14.51
C SER A 242 1.95 -2.37 13.49
N ILE A 243 2.14 -2.87 12.28
CA ILE A 243 1.13 -2.86 11.23
C ILE A 243 0.99 -4.28 10.64
N TYR A 244 -0.24 -4.64 10.28
CA TYR A 244 -0.63 -6.00 9.93
C TYR A 244 -1.12 -6.07 8.49
N TYR A 245 -0.43 -6.86 7.68
CA TYR A 245 -0.79 -7.09 6.29
C TYR A 245 -1.19 -8.53 6.06
N ILE A 246 -2.28 -8.72 5.31
CA ILE A 246 -2.66 -10.04 4.80
C ILE A 246 -1.79 -10.32 3.57
N SER A 247 -1.21 -11.52 3.51
CA SER A 247 -0.47 -12.00 2.36
C SER A 247 -0.81 -13.45 2.04
N LEU A 248 -0.84 -13.77 0.75
CA LEU A 248 -0.98 -15.13 0.25
C LEU A 248 0.40 -15.64 -0.15
N ILE A 249 0.85 -16.73 0.45
CA ILE A 249 2.12 -17.40 0.12
C ILE A 249 1.81 -18.89 0.00
N GLU A 250 2.13 -19.51 -1.15
CA GLU A 250 1.91 -20.94 -1.38
C GLU A 250 0.46 -21.39 -1.05
N ASP A 251 -0.52 -20.63 -1.52
CA ASP A 251 -1.96 -20.86 -1.29
C ASP A 251 -2.40 -20.84 0.19
N LYS A 252 -1.55 -20.36 1.09
CA LYS A 252 -1.88 -20.16 2.51
C LYS A 252 -1.89 -18.67 2.86
N ASN A 253 -2.86 -18.29 3.69
CA ASN A 253 -2.98 -16.93 4.19
C ASN A 253 -2.11 -16.72 5.43
N TYR A 254 -1.31 -15.66 5.38
CA TYR A 254 -0.44 -15.23 6.48
C TYR A 254 -0.72 -13.78 6.83
N ILE A 255 -0.57 -13.45 8.10
CA ILE A 255 -0.44 -12.08 8.58
C ILE A 255 1.06 -11.76 8.66
N ARG A 256 1.49 -10.82 7.82
CA ARG A 256 2.81 -10.21 7.90
C ARG A 256 2.77 -9.07 8.90
N VAL A 257 3.68 -9.11 9.87
CA VAL A 257 3.77 -8.08 10.91
C VAL A 257 5.04 -7.28 10.70
N PHE A 258 4.88 -5.98 10.50
CA PHE A 258 6.00 -5.05 10.39
C PHE A 258 6.08 -4.25 11.68
N ARG A 259 7.23 -4.33 12.35
CA ARG A 259 7.53 -3.55 13.55
C ARG A 259 8.41 -2.39 13.18
N PHE A 260 8.04 -1.19 13.60
CA PHE A 260 8.79 0.00 13.25
C PHE A 260 8.79 1.03 14.38
N ILE A 261 9.81 1.87 14.36
CA ILE A 261 9.90 3.08 15.18
C ILE A 261 9.35 4.23 14.35
N ASP A 262 8.36 4.94 14.88
CA ASP A 262 7.75 6.11 14.22
C ASP A 262 8.81 7.23 14.02
N ASP A 263 8.88 7.81 12.81
CA ASP A 263 9.83 8.89 12.47
C ASP A 263 9.16 10.14 11.91
N LEU A 264 8.63 10.10 10.68
CA LEU A 264 8.08 11.28 10.00
C LEU A 264 6.55 11.24 9.90
N LYS A 265 5.91 12.39 10.15
CA LYS A 265 4.48 12.64 9.91
C LYS A 265 4.32 13.78 8.88
N GLU A 266 4.75 13.56 7.64
CA GLU A 266 4.49 14.49 6.52
C GLU A 266 3.70 13.75 5.41
N SER A 267 3.68 14.27 4.17
CA SER A 267 2.86 13.76 3.06
C SER A 267 3.00 12.25 2.79
N ILE A 268 4.14 11.66 3.16
CA ILE A 268 4.37 10.21 3.24
C ILE A 268 4.85 9.90 4.66
N TYR A 269 4.20 8.95 5.33
CA TYR A 269 4.58 8.53 6.68
C TYR A 269 5.77 7.59 6.59
N ARG A 270 6.77 7.79 7.45
CA ARG A 270 7.98 6.98 7.45
C ARG A 270 8.26 6.43 8.84
N GLY A 271 8.62 5.15 8.88
CA GLY A 271 9.13 4.48 10.07
C GLY A 271 10.49 3.86 9.82
N PHE A 272 11.26 3.69 10.88
CA PHE A 272 12.45 2.83 10.89
C PHE A 272 12.00 1.39 11.15
N LEU A 273 12.20 0.50 10.18
CA LEU A 273 11.81 -0.90 10.28
C LEU A 273 12.78 -1.65 11.21
N ILE A 274 12.25 -2.37 12.19
CA ILE A 274 13.04 -3.17 13.11
C ILE A 274 13.03 -4.62 12.65
N GLY A 275 14.23 -5.14 12.37
CA GLY A 275 14.45 -6.55 12.08
C GLY A 275 13.71 -7.03 10.83
N GLU A 276 13.47 -8.34 10.79
CA GLU A 276 12.76 -8.99 9.71
C GLU A 276 11.25 -8.95 9.93
N THR A 277 10.48 -8.98 8.84
CA THR A 277 9.02 -9.06 8.88
C THR A 277 8.59 -10.46 9.36
N SER A 278 7.89 -10.54 10.48
CA SER A 278 7.35 -11.82 10.93
C SER A 278 6.17 -12.25 10.08
N ARG A 279 6.06 -13.57 9.88
CA ARG A 279 5.01 -14.20 9.07
C ARG A 279 4.30 -15.20 9.96
N VAL A 280 3.06 -14.89 10.27
CA VAL A 280 2.24 -15.70 11.18
C VAL A 280 1.08 -16.25 10.38
N SER A 281 0.81 -17.56 10.45
CA SER A 281 -0.39 -18.10 9.78
C SER A 281 -1.65 -17.49 10.38
N PHE A 282 -2.77 -17.47 9.64
CA PHE A 282 -4.04 -17.00 10.19
C PHE A 282 -4.42 -17.75 11.49
N SER A 283 -4.30 -19.08 11.47
CA SER A 283 -4.57 -19.94 12.62
C SER A 283 -3.76 -19.58 13.88
N GLN A 284 -2.49 -19.20 13.71
CA GLN A 284 -1.64 -18.75 14.81
C GLN A 284 -1.95 -17.30 15.21
N ALA A 285 -2.12 -16.40 14.24
CA ALA A 285 -2.28 -14.98 14.49
C ALA A 285 -3.61 -14.66 15.18
N LEU A 286 -4.67 -15.36 14.77
CA LEU A 286 -6.02 -15.25 15.32
C LEU A 286 -6.25 -16.20 16.51
N HIS A 287 -5.21 -16.95 16.92
CA HIS A 287 -5.29 -17.74 18.14
C HIS A 287 -5.54 -16.83 19.34
N ILE A 288 -6.47 -17.25 20.19
CA ILE A 288 -6.91 -16.48 21.35
C ILE A 288 -6.09 -16.93 22.57
N GLU A 289 -5.35 -16.00 23.17
CA GLU A 289 -4.56 -16.20 24.38
C GLU A 289 -4.75 -14.99 25.31
N ASN A 290 -5.08 -15.21 26.59
CA ASN A 290 -5.23 -14.14 27.58
C ASN A 290 -6.16 -12.98 27.13
N GLU A 291 -7.35 -13.33 26.64
CA GLU A 291 -8.37 -12.41 26.11
C GLU A 291 -7.94 -11.56 24.89
N ALA A 292 -6.87 -11.94 24.19
CA ALA A 292 -6.37 -11.22 23.02
C ALA A 292 -5.96 -12.16 21.90
N PHE A 293 -5.92 -11.64 20.68
CA PHE A 293 -5.28 -12.31 19.57
C PHE A 293 -3.76 -12.28 19.75
N MET A 294 -3.09 -13.38 19.40
CA MET A 294 -1.63 -13.45 19.50
C MET A 294 -0.94 -12.46 18.57
N LEU A 295 -1.37 -12.39 17.30
CA LEU A 295 -0.81 -11.51 16.25
C LEU A 295 0.73 -11.51 16.16
N ARG A 296 1.37 -12.61 16.57
CA ARG A 296 2.82 -12.82 16.60
C ARG A 296 3.12 -14.31 16.66
N ASP A 297 4.33 -14.67 16.28
CA ASP A 297 4.94 -15.97 16.60
C ASP A 297 5.99 -15.73 17.72
N PRO A 298 5.76 -16.20 18.96
CA PRO A 298 6.66 -15.95 20.08
C PRO A 298 8.11 -16.44 19.88
N GLU A 299 8.30 -17.57 19.19
CA GLU A 299 9.62 -18.14 18.98
C GLU A 299 10.37 -17.36 17.90
N GLN A 300 9.68 -17.02 16.81
CA GLN A 300 10.23 -16.19 15.75
C GLN A 300 10.59 -14.79 16.26
N GLU A 301 9.72 -14.16 17.05
CA GLU A 301 9.99 -12.83 17.62
C GLU A 301 11.19 -12.83 18.57
N LEU A 302 11.36 -13.87 19.39
CA LEU A 302 12.54 -14.02 20.25
C LEU A 302 13.82 -14.18 19.42
N SER A 303 13.76 -14.99 18.36
CA SER A 303 14.88 -15.14 17.41
C SER A 303 15.23 -13.80 16.75
N PHE A 304 14.23 -13.06 16.29
CA PHE A 304 14.42 -11.75 15.68
C PHE A 304 15.03 -10.73 16.63
N ARG A 305 14.62 -10.70 17.90
CA ARG A 305 15.25 -9.82 18.90
C ARG A 305 16.71 -10.12 19.12
N LYS A 306 17.06 -11.41 19.27
CA LYS A 306 18.46 -11.84 19.41
C LYS A 306 19.28 -11.46 18.17
N ASN A 307 18.80 -11.81 16.99
CA ASN A 307 19.48 -11.52 15.73
C ASN A 307 19.65 -10.01 15.51
N PHE A 308 18.63 -9.21 15.83
CA PHE A 308 18.70 -7.76 15.72
C PHE A 308 19.74 -7.16 16.68
N LYS A 309 19.76 -7.62 17.94
CA LYS A 309 20.76 -7.20 18.92
C LYS A 309 22.18 -7.53 18.46
N ASP A 310 22.41 -8.77 18.02
CA ASP A 310 23.74 -9.23 17.59
C ASP A 310 24.20 -8.45 16.34
N THR A 311 23.30 -8.26 15.37
CA THR A 311 23.58 -7.47 14.16
C THR A 311 23.90 -6.01 14.50
N PHE A 312 23.14 -5.42 15.43
CA PHE A 312 23.38 -4.05 15.89
C PHE A 312 24.74 -3.90 16.59
N LEU A 313 25.06 -4.78 17.53
CA LEU A 313 26.34 -4.74 18.24
C LEU A 313 27.53 -4.93 17.29
N GLN A 314 27.42 -5.81 16.30
CA GLN A 314 28.45 -5.96 15.27
C GLN A 314 28.57 -4.74 14.36
N ALA A 315 27.46 -4.07 14.02
CA ALA A 315 27.49 -2.83 13.24
C ALA A 315 28.14 -1.70 14.03
N LYS A 316 27.83 -1.60 15.34
CA LYS A 316 28.44 -0.63 16.25
C LYS A 316 29.95 -0.84 16.35
N MET A 317 30.41 -2.06 16.61
CA MET A 317 31.84 -2.37 16.65
C MET A 317 32.56 -2.01 15.35
N ARG A 318 31.98 -2.38 14.19
CA ARG A 318 32.55 -2.04 12.87
C ARG A 318 32.65 -0.53 12.67
N LYS A 319 31.67 0.23 13.12
CA LYS A 319 31.69 1.69 13.02
C LYS A 319 32.78 2.29 13.90
N GLU A 320 32.90 1.84 15.16
CA GLU A 320 33.97 2.26 16.08
C GLU A 320 35.37 1.92 15.53
N GLU A 321 35.53 0.76 14.90
CA GLU A 321 36.78 0.37 14.21
C GLU A 321 37.13 1.29 13.04
N ILE A 322 36.13 1.67 12.23
CA ILE A 322 36.31 2.60 11.11
C ILE A 322 36.70 3.99 11.63
N GLU A 323 36.02 4.49 12.65
CA GLU A 323 36.32 5.79 13.26
C GLU A 323 37.73 5.82 13.86
N GLN A 324 38.15 4.75 14.53
CA GLN A 324 39.52 4.59 15.03
C GLN A 324 40.55 4.58 13.90
N ARG A 325 40.29 3.89 12.79
CA ARG A 325 41.20 3.91 11.63
C ARG A 325 41.30 5.30 11.02
N VAL A 326 40.18 5.99 10.84
CA VAL A 326 40.17 7.36 10.30
C VAL A 326 40.94 8.32 11.22
N LEU A 327 40.82 8.16 12.54
CA LEU A 327 41.57 8.97 13.49
C LEU A 327 43.08 8.69 13.40
N ASN A 328 43.48 7.41 13.37
CA ASN A 328 44.89 7.02 13.25
C ASN A 328 45.50 7.50 11.92
N GLU A 329 44.77 7.42 10.81
CA GLU A 329 45.19 7.93 9.51
C GLU A 329 45.34 9.46 9.52
N GLN A 330 44.45 10.18 10.20
CA GLN A 330 44.56 11.64 10.37
C GLN A 330 45.76 12.04 11.23
N GLU A 331 46.04 11.30 12.31
CA GLU A 331 47.21 11.52 13.15
C GLU A 331 48.52 11.23 12.39
N GLU A 332 48.56 10.17 11.57
CA GLU A 332 49.71 9.84 10.73
C GLU A 332 49.94 10.90 9.64
N GLN A 333 48.88 11.36 8.98
CA GLN A 333 48.97 12.47 8.01
C GLN A 333 49.44 13.77 8.68
N ALA A 334 48.97 14.08 9.90
CA ALA A 334 49.41 15.25 10.65
C ALA A 334 50.90 15.18 11.01
N LYS A 335 51.41 13.98 11.40
CA LYS A 335 52.83 13.77 11.66
C LYS A 335 53.69 13.96 10.42
N ILE A 336 53.31 13.35 9.29
CA ILE A 336 54.03 13.51 8.02
C ILE A 336 54.06 14.98 7.59
N LEU A 337 52.95 15.71 7.74
CA LEU A 337 52.90 17.13 7.42
C LEU A 337 53.80 17.97 8.34
N GLN A 338 53.91 17.59 9.61
CA GLN A 338 54.78 18.26 10.57
C GLN A 338 56.26 17.98 10.28
N GLU A 339 56.63 16.73 9.99
CA GLU A 339 57.98 16.35 9.58
C GLU A 339 58.41 17.09 8.31
N ASN A 340 57.54 17.16 7.29
CA ASN A 340 57.81 17.93 6.07
C ASN A 340 58.04 19.42 6.35
N ARG A 341 57.29 20.03 7.29
CA ARG A 341 57.49 21.43 7.70
C ARG A 341 58.78 21.65 8.48
N GLU A 342 59.18 20.68 9.30
CA GLU A 342 60.45 20.73 10.03
C GLU A 342 61.62 20.60 9.04
N GLN A 343 61.52 19.74 8.04
CA GLN A 343 62.50 19.56 6.97
C GLN A 343 62.61 20.80 6.06
N GLU A 344 61.48 21.40 5.65
CA GLU A 344 61.46 22.67 4.91
C GLU A 344 62.07 23.83 5.72
N ASN A 345 61.93 23.83 7.05
CA ASN A 345 62.55 24.84 7.91
C ASN A 345 64.05 24.59 8.14
N GLU A 346 64.51 23.34 8.15
CA GLU A 346 65.94 22.99 8.20
C GLU A 346 66.64 23.33 6.88
N ASP A 347 65.99 23.07 5.73
CA ASP A 347 66.50 23.44 4.40
C ASP A 347 66.49 24.96 4.14
N ALA A 348 65.75 25.74 4.93
CA ALA A 348 65.71 27.21 4.86
C ALA A 348 66.80 27.91 5.70
N VAL A 349 67.65 27.17 6.43
CA VAL A 349 68.79 27.72 7.19
C VAL A 349 70.11 27.41 6.47
N ASP A 350 70.30 28.03 5.30
CA ASP A 350 71.65 28.32 4.80
C ASP A 350 71.70 29.76 4.25
N PRO A 351 72.35 30.71 4.96
CA PRO A 351 72.59 32.03 4.43
C PRO A 351 73.96 32.07 3.76
N ALA A 352 73.99 32.17 2.42
CA ALA A 352 74.39 33.40 1.73
C ALA A 352 74.87 33.21 0.27
N VAL A 353 74.68 34.30 -0.50
CA VAL A 353 75.37 34.75 -1.75
C VAL A 353 75.00 33.98 -3.05
N ILE A 354 74.52 34.55 -4.19
CA ILE A 354 74.94 35.72 -5.01
C ILE A 354 73.84 36.11 -6.05
N GLU A 355 73.67 37.44 -6.24
CA GLU A 355 73.31 38.27 -7.43
C GLU A 355 72.01 38.17 -8.28
N LYS A 356 71.30 39.34 -8.25
CA LYS A 356 70.93 40.29 -9.33
C LYS A 356 69.88 39.97 -10.43
N VAL A 357 68.89 40.89 -10.43
CA VAL A 357 68.28 41.63 -11.57
C VAL A 357 67.32 40.77 -12.43
N GLU A 358 66.04 41.12 -12.62
CA GLU A 358 65.58 42.27 -13.41
C GLU A 358 64.10 42.61 -13.14
N THR A 359 63.80 43.90 -13.21
CA THR A 359 62.50 44.59 -13.12
C THR A 359 61.53 44.26 -14.25
N TYR A 360 60.22 44.11 -13.98
CA TYR A 360 59.09 44.69 -14.76
C TYR A 360 57.78 44.71 -13.93
N GLU A 361 57.43 45.90 -13.43
CA GLU A 361 56.20 46.67 -13.65
C GLU A 361 54.74 46.08 -13.58
N VAL A 362 53.92 46.76 -12.74
CA VAL A 362 52.44 47.02 -12.75
C VAL A 362 51.52 45.80 -12.57
N VAL A 363 50.49 45.74 -11.70
CA VAL A 363 49.40 46.69 -11.43
C VAL A 363 48.78 46.45 -10.05
N SER A 364 48.62 47.54 -9.31
CA SER A 364 47.79 47.68 -8.11
C SER A 364 46.31 47.79 -8.48
N SER A 365 45.43 47.07 -7.76
CA SER A 365 44.13 47.62 -7.36
C SER A 365 43.53 46.82 -6.19
N GLN A 366 43.48 47.47 -5.02
CA GLN A 366 42.34 47.37 -4.10
C GLN A 366 41.35 48.50 -4.45
N PRO A 367 40.20 48.68 -3.76
CA PRO A 367 39.26 47.75 -3.11
C PRO A 367 37.80 48.04 -3.59
N ASP A 368 36.78 47.32 -3.10
CA ASP A 368 35.69 47.94 -2.31
C ASP A 368 34.47 47.04 -2.06
N ASN A 369 33.93 47.26 -0.85
CA ASN A 369 32.61 46.85 -0.36
C ASN A 369 31.46 47.39 -1.22
N SER A 370 30.41 46.58 -1.41
CA SER A 370 29.03 46.84 -0.91
C SER A 370 27.91 46.30 -1.81
N LEU A 371 26.86 45.74 -1.16
CA LEU A 371 25.44 45.63 -1.58
C LEU A 371 25.15 44.80 -2.86
N SER A 372 24.09 44.00 -3.03
CA SER A 372 22.87 43.68 -2.28
C SER A 372 22.16 42.51 -2.99
N SER A 373 21.37 41.76 -2.22
CA SER A 373 20.11 41.08 -2.59
C SER A 373 19.95 40.21 -3.85
N SER A 374 19.38 39.04 -3.56
CA SER A 374 18.35 38.32 -4.34
C SER A 374 18.81 37.50 -5.55
N GLN A 375 19.11 36.22 -5.32
CA GLN A 375 18.76 35.18 -6.28
C GLN A 375 18.19 33.95 -5.56
N LYS A 376 16.94 33.65 -5.91
CA LYS A 376 16.21 32.44 -5.56
C LYS A 376 16.94 31.23 -6.13
N ALA A 377 17.42 30.35 -5.27
CA ALA A 377 17.82 29.00 -5.66
C ALA A 377 16.58 28.15 -5.90
N SER A 378 16.12 28.06 -7.15
CA SER A 378 15.36 26.88 -7.60
C SER A 378 16.38 25.78 -7.86
N ALA A 379 16.60 24.93 -6.86
CA ALA A 379 17.30 23.67 -7.06
C ALA A 379 16.35 22.71 -7.79
N SER A 380 16.50 22.58 -9.11
CA SER A 380 16.06 21.36 -9.79
C SER A 380 17.16 20.32 -9.57
N THR A 381 16.89 19.38 -8.69
CA THR A 381 17.79 18.25 -8.44
C THR A 381 17.79 17.35 -9.67
N ALA A 382 18.75 17.55 -10.57
CA ALA A 382 18.98 16.64 -11.67
C ALA A 382 19.52 15.32 -11.10
N MET A 383 18.76 14.24 -11.27
CA MET A 383 19.18 12.89 -10.84
C MET A 383 20.53 12.54 -11.45
N THR A 384 21.41 12.03 -10.61
CA THR A 384 22.72 11.49 -10.98
C THR A 384 22.56 10.30 -11.93
N ARG A 385 23.63 9.98 -12.68
CA ARG A 385 23.62 8.86 -13.63
C ARG A 385 23.30 7.52 -12.96
N GLN A 386 23.82 7.31 -11.75
CA GLN A 386 23.54 6.11 -10.95
C GLN A 386 22.07 6.04 -10.51
N GLU A 387 21.46 7.17 -10.16
CA GLU A 387 20.02 7.21 -9.81
C GLU A 387 19.12 6.92 -11.02
N LYS A 388 19.52 7.34 -12.24
CA LYS A 388 18.79 6.99 -13.48
C LYS A 388 18.92 5.51 -13.84
N GLU A 389 20.11 4.94 -13.66
CA GLU A 389 20.35 3.51 -13.89
C GLU A 389 19.58 2.65 -12.86
N LEU A 390 19.46 3.12 -11.62
CA LEU A 390 18.65 2.48 -10.58
C LEU A 390 17.15 2.57 -10.86
N ASP A 391 16.65 3.74 -11.28
CA ASP A 391 15.23 3.95 -11.61
C ASP A 391 14.80 3.09 -12.81
N GLU A 392 15.65 2.98 -13.84
CA GLU A 392 15.40 2.10 -14.98
C GLU A 392 15.42 0.61 -14.58
N HIS A 393 16.34 0.21 -13.68
CA HIS A 393 16.39 -1.14 -13.14
C HIS A 393 15.12 -1.48 -12.33
N PHE A 394 14.63 -0.57 -11.50
CA PHE A 394 13.41 -0.77 -10.72
C PHE A 394 12.14 -0.74 -11.58
N ARG A 395 12.11 0.07 -12.64
CA ARG A 395 11.06 -0.01 -13.67
C ARG A 395 11.02 -1.39 -14.31
N GLN A 396 12.17 -1.94 -14.70
CA GLN A 396 12.24 -3.28 -15.28
C GLN A 396 11.79 -4.37 -14.30
N LEU A 397 12.24 -4.30 -13.04
CA LEU A 397 11.83 -5.24 -11.99
C LEU A 397 10.31 -5.14 -11.70
N PHE A 398 9.75 -3.94 -11.72
CA PHE A 398 8.31 -3.70 -11.58
C PHE A 398 7.53 -4.28 -12.77
N TYR A 399 8.03 -4.16 -14.00
CA TYR A 399 7.43 -4.80 -15.17
C TYR A 399 7.50 -6.33 -15.07
N GLU A 400 8.61 -6.90 -14.60
CA GLU A 400 8.76 -8.35 -14.42
C GLU A 400 7.85 -8.92 -13.33
N LEU A 401 7.71 -8.24 -12.19
CA LEU A 401 6.85 -8.65 -11.07
C LEU A 401 5.34 -8.54 -11.39
N ASN A 402 4.97 -7.63 -12.29
CA ASN A 402 3.57 -7.46 -12.71
C ASN A 402 3.23 -8.23 -14.00
N ARG A 403 4.19 -8.94 -14.59
CA ARG A 403 4.04 -9.73 -15.84
C ARG A 403 3.00 -10.86 -15.77
N GLY A 404 2.39 -11.11 -14.60
CA GLY A 404 1.30 -12.06 -14.39
C GLY A 404 -0.03 -11.46 -13.89
N LYS A 405 -0.13 -10.14 -13.67
CA LYS A 405 -1.37 -9.44 -13.24
C LYS A 405 -2.04 -8.63 -14.35
N VAL A 406 -1.34 -8.45 -15.47
CA VAL A 406 -1.88 -7.84 -16.68
C VAL A 406 -2.90 -8.81 -17.28
N GLN A 407 -4.18 -8.44 -17.25
CA GLN A 407 -5.15 -9.15 -18.05
C GLN A 407 -4.95 -8.73 -19.50
N ASN A 408 -4.45 -9.61 -20.36
CA ASN A 408 -4.41 -9.31 -21.79
C ASN A 408 -5.84 -9.06 -22.31
N LEU A 409 -6.00 -8.07 -23.17
CA LEU A 409 -7.26 -7.81 -23.88
C LEU A 409 -7.79 -9.05 -24.63
N THR A 410 -6.89 -9.97 -24.99
CA THR A 410 -7.19 -11.27 -25.61
C THR A 410 -7.94 -12.25 -24.69
N PHE A 411 -7.98 -12.03 -23.38
CA PHE A 411 -8.85 -12.82 -22.48
C PHE A 411 -10.34 -12.49 -22.64
N HIS A 412 -10.66 -11.30 -23.15
CA HIS A 412 -12.03 -10.78 -23.26
C HIS A 412 -12.55 -10.76 -24.70
N VAL A 413 -11.67 -10.95 -25.68
CA VAL A 413 -11.96 -10.86 -27.11
C VAL A 413 -11.18 -11.95 -27.85
N SER A 414 -11.79 -12.60 -28.84
CA SER A 414 -11.08 -13.56 -29.68
C SER A 414 -9.83 -12.94 -30.33
N GLU A 415 -8.75 -13.71 -30.36
CA GLU A 415 -7.45 -13.30 -30.90
C GLU A 415 -7.55 -12.74 -32.33
N LYS A 416 -8.35 -13.37 -33.19
CA LYS A 416 -8.62 -12.89 -34.56
C LYS A 416 -9.16 -11.45 -34.57
N LYS A 417 -10.13 -11.16 -33.71
CA LYS A 417 -10.79 -9.86 -33.64
C LYS A 417 -9.88 -8.79 -33.01
N TYR A 418 -9.03 -9.20 -32.07
CA TYR A 418 -7.99 -8.34 -31.51
C TYR A 418 -6.91 -7.98 -32.54
N ASN A 419 -6.47 -8.94 -33.35
CA ASN A 419 -5.51 -8.71 -34.42
C ASN A 419 -6.06 -7.78 -35.52
N GLU A 420 -7.32 -7.95 -35.92
CA GLU A 420 -8.01 -7.04 -36.84
C GLU A 420 -8.08 -5.60 -36.27
N PHE A 421 -8.30 -5.47 -34.96
CA PHE A 421 -8.27 -4.18 -34.25
C PHE A 421 -6.86 -3.56 -34.27
N LEU A 422 -5.80 -4.32 -33.99
CA LEU A 422 -4.42 -3.81 -34.02
C LEU A 422 -4.01 -3.33 -35.42
N GLU A 423 -4.34 -4.07 -36.47
CA GLU A 423 -4.03 -3.67 -37.85
C GLU A 423 -4.77 -2.39 -38.25
N ARG A 424 -6.00 -2.23 -37.77
CA ARG A 424 -6.76 -0.98 -37.95
C ARG A 424 -6.13 0.19 -37.19
N MET A 425 -5.67 -0.03 -35.96
CA MET A 425 -4.93 0.97 -35.18
C MET A 425 -3.63 1.41 -35.86
N LYS A 426 -2.91 0.49 -36.51
CA LYS A 426 -1.67 0.82 -37.23
C LYS A 426 -1.91 1.65 -38.49
N THR A 427 -3.08 1.56 -39.11
CA THR A 427 -3.35 2.16 -40.44
C THR A 427 -4.23 3.42 -40.40
N MET A 428 -4.88 3.72 -39.28
CA MET A 428 -5.78 4.88 -39.17
C MET A 428 -5.10 6.24 -39.36
N ARG A 429 -5.87 7.24 -39.78
CA ARG A 429 -5.41 8.62 -39.82
C ARG A 429 -5.33 9.17 -38.39
N VAL A 430 -4.22 9.81 -38.06
CA VAL A 430 -3.98 10.48 -36.77
C VAL A 430 -3.57 11.92 -37.07
N GLU A 431 -4.21 12.87 -36.41
CA GLU A 431 -3.89 14.29 -36.50
C GLU A 431 -2.47 14.57 -36.01
N GLY A 432 -1.70 15.37 -36.76
CA GLY A 432 -0.31 15.69 -36.38
C GLY A 432 0.66 14.50 -36.47
N ALA A 433 0.29 13.38 -37.10
CA ALA A 433 1.20 12.24 -37.27
C ALA A 433 2.50 12.61 -38.01
N SER A 434 2.46 13.64 -38.87
CA SER A 434 3.64 14.20 -39.55
C SER A 434 4.67 14.80 -38.60
N TYR A 435 4.32 15.07 -37.33
CA TYR A 435 5.27 15.56 -36.34
C TYR A 435 6.22 14.47 -35.82
N ILE A 436 5.90 13.20 -36.05
CA ILE A 436 6.73 12.04 -35.73
C ILE A 436 7.40 11.58 -37.03
N LEU A 437 8.73 11.65 -37.09
CA LEU A 437 9.52 11.32 -38.28
C LEU A 437 9.58 9.82 -38.53
N SER A 438 9.51 9.01 -37.47
CA SER A 438 9.45 7.56 -37.60
C SER A 438 8.15 7.11 -38.30
N SER A 439 8.21 5.98 -38.99
CA SER A 439 7.04 5.48 -39.72
C SER A 439 5.84 5.28 -38.79
N ASN A 440 4.64 5.53 -39.31
CA ASN A 440 3.40 5.39 -38.56
C ASN A 440 3.25 4.00 -37.92
N GLN A 441 3.74 2.95 -38.58
CA GLN A 441 3.69 1.60 -38.02
C GLN A 441 4.59 1.45 -36.79
N VAL A 442 5.77 2.07 -36.79
CA VAL A 442 6.76 1.90 -35.72
C VAL A 442 6.28 2.54 -34.41
N TRP A 443 5.99 3.84 -34.41
CA TRP A 443 5.62 4.53 -33.16
C TRP A 443 4.25 4.08 -32.63
N ARG A 444 3.30 3.74 -33.52
CA ARG A 444 1.99 3.19 -33.11
C ARG A 444 2.13 1.81 -32.49
N SER A 445 3.00 0.96 -33.04
CA SER A 445 3.24 -0.39 -32.47
C SER A 445 3.87 -0.30 -31.08
N ILE A 446 4.77 0.67 -30.85
CA ILE A 446 5.35 0.92 -29.54
C ILE A 446 4.26 1.30 -28.53
N ILE A 447 3.38 2.23 -28.87
CA ILE A 447 2.27 2.63 -27.99
C ILE A 447 1.31 1.46 -27.77
N LEU A 448 0.89 0.76 -28.83
CA LEU A 448 -0.05 -0.37 -28.71
C LEU A 448 0.51 -1.49 -27.84
N ARG A 449 1.79 -1.83 -28.00
CA ARG A 449 2.46 -2.82 -27.15
C ARG A 449 2.45 -2.38 -25.70
N TRP A 450 2.84 -1.13 -25.42
CA TRP A 450 2.81 -0.61 -24.06
C TRP A 450 1.39 -0.63 -23.48
N LEU A 451 0.38 -0.27 -24.28
CA LEU A 451 -1.01 -0.28 -23.87
C LEU A 451 -1.49 -1.70 -23.51
N GLU A 452 -1.12 -2.70 -24.30
CA GLU A 452 -1.44 -4.10 -24.02
C GLU A 452 -0.77 -4.59 -22.73
N GLU A 453 0.52 -4.29 -22.57
CA GLU A 453 1.33 -4.66 -21.40
C GLU A 453 0.87 -3.96 -20.10
N ASN A 454 0.08 -2.89 -20.21
CA ASN A 454 -0.35 -2.07 -19.06
C ASN A 454 -1.88 -1.95 -18.99
N TYR A 455 -2.62 -2.91 -19.57
CA TYR A 455 -4.07 -2.91 -19.55
C TYR A 455 -4.63 -3.36 -18.18
N TYR A 456 -5.57 -2.57 -17.65
CA TYR A 456 -6.33 -2.87 -16.42
C TYR A 456 -7.84 -2.68 -16.65
N LEU A 457 -8.68 -3.61 -16.18
CA LEU A 457 -10.13 -3.64 -16.46
C LEU A 457 -10.92 -2.47 -15.88
N GLU A 458 -10.51 -1.95 -14.71
CA GLU A 458 -11.39 -1.11 -13.89
C GLU A 458 -11.12 0.39 -14.10
N ASN A 459 -9.87 0.84 -14.10
CA ASN A 459 -9.50 2.23 -14.37
C ASN A 459 -8.16 2.29 -15.11
N TRP A 460 -8.14 2.87 -16.31
CA TRP A 460 -6.95 2.95 -17.14
C TRP A 460 -6.59 4.42 -17.43
N ASN A 461 -5.66 4.94 -16.63
CA ASN A 461 -5.21 6.33 -16.71
C ASN A 461 -3.89 6.41 -17.46
N ILE A 462 -3.87 7.15 -18.57
CA ILE A 462 -2.68 7.28 -19.41
C ILE A 462 -2.30 8.75 -19.52
N SER A 463 -1.06 9.07 -19.15
CA SER A 463 -0.49 10.39 -19.37
C SER A 463 0.14 10.48 -20.76
N ILE A 464 -0.18 11.55 -21.50
CA ILE A 464 0.49 11.84 -22.77
C ILE A 464 1.99 12.03 -22.56
N GLN A 465 2.40 12.67 -21.47
CA GLN A 465 3.80 12.89 -21.13
C GLN A 465 4.55 11.56 -20.95
N MET A 466 3.90 10.56 -20.35
CA MET A 466 4.46 9.22 -20.21
C MET A 466 4.66 8.54 -21.57
N MET A 467 3.67 8.62 -22.46
CA MET A 467 3.79 8.07 -23.81
C MET A 467 4.90 8.74 -24.62
N MET A 468 5.08 10.05 -24.47
CA MET A 468 6.22 10.76 -25.05
C MET A 468 7.55 10.23 -24.52
N GLY A 469 7.65 9.99 -23.20
CA GLY A 469 8.83 9.40 -22.59
C GLY A 469 9.16 8.02 -23.17
N ILE A 470 8.15 7.17 -23.37
CA ILE A 470 8.31 5.83 -23.97
C ILE A 470 8.82 5.92 -25.41
N LEU A 471 8.25 6.83 -26.22
CA LEU A 471 8.70 7.02 -27.59
C LEU A 471 10.14 7.57 -27.65
N LYS A 472 10.49 8.53 -26.79
CA LYS A 472 11.86 9.06 -26.67
C LYS A 472 12.85 7.96 -26.26
N ASN A 473 12.50 7.12 -25.28
CA ASN A 473 13.32 5.98 -24.85
C ASN A 473 13.48 4.92 -25.96
N ALA A 474 12.47 4.76 -26.82
CA ALA A 474 12.52 3.90 -27.99
C ALA A 474 13.19 4.55 -29.22
N GLN A 475 13.86 5.69 -29.04
CA GLN A 475 14.57 6.42 -30.10
C GLN A 475 13.70 6.82 -31.29
N VAL A 476 12.41 7.11 -31.05
CA VAL A 476 11.51 7.66 -32.08
C VAL A 476 11.86 9.11 -32.33
N GLU A 477 12.07 9.45 -33.60
CA GLU A 477 12.47 10.79 -34.02
C GLU A 477 11.26 11.71 -34.21
N PHE A 478 11.43 12.99 -33.86
CA PHE A 478 10.40 14.02 -33.93
C PHE A 478 10.88 15.20 -34.78
N THR A 479 9.95 15.84 -35.48
CA THR A 479 10.23 16.99 -36.36
C THR A 479 10.66 18.25 -35.59
N GLU A 480 10.15 18.45 -34.37
CA GLU A 480 10.40 19.64 -33.54
C GLU A 480 10.50 19.26 -32.05
N ASN A 481 11.42 19.87 -31.29
CA ASN A 481 11.56 19.67 -29.84
C ASN A 481 10.57 20.49 -28.99
N ARG A 482 9.40 20.80 -29.53
CA ARG A 482 8.34 21.51 -28.80
C ARG A 482 7.34 20.51 -28.26
N ASP A 483 7.48 20.18 -26.98
CA ASP A 483 6.66 19.15 -26.33
C ASP A 483 5.14 19.39 -26.51
N GLU A 484 4.67 20.64 -26.55
CA GLU A 484 3.26 20.98 -26.76
C GLU A 484 2.68 20.50 -28.11
N ILE A 485 3.48 20.55 -29.17
CA ILE A 485 3.05 20.13 -30.53
C ILE A 485 3.11 18.61 -30.65
N LEU A 486 4.11 17.98 -30.03
CA LEU A 486 4.29 16.53 -30.04
C LEU A 486 3.22 15.77 -29.26
N LYS A 487 2.53 16.43 -28.33
CA LYS A 487 1.38 15.86 -27.61
C LYS A 487 0.18 15.60 -28.52
N VAL A 488 0.02 16.37 -29.61
CA VAL A 488 -1.15 16.30 -30.51
C VAL A 488 -1.34 14.91 -31.13
N PRO A 489 -0.36 14.32 -31.84
CA PRO A 489 -0.52 12.99 -32.44
C PRO A 489 -0.75 11.88 -31.42
N ILE A 490 -0.13 11.98 -30.25
CA ILE A 490 -0.29 10.97 -29.20
C ILE A 490 -1.69 11.07 -28.59
N ARG A 491 -2.17 12.29 -28.30
CA ARG A 491 -3.52 12.52 -27.78
C ARG A 491 -4.58 11.99 -28.73
N ASP A 492 -4.47 12.31 -30.01
CA ASP A 492 -5.44 11.89 -31.01
C ASP A 492 -5.42 10.37 -31.17
N PHE A 493 -4.24 9.75 -31.26
CA PHE A 493 -4.10 8.30 -31.32
C PHE A 493 -4.76 7.57 -30.14
N LEU A 494 -4.50 8.03 -28.91
CA LEU A 494 -5.12 7.47 -27.70
C LEU A 494 -6.63 7.68 -27.66
N SER A 495 -7.11 8.83 -28.17
CA SER A 495 -8.54 9.12 -28.26
C SER A 495 -9.25 8.22 -29.26
N ILE A 496 -8.60 7.93 -30.40
CA ILE A 496 -9.13 6.97 -31.38
C ILE A 496 -9.11 5.55 -30.80
N TYR A 497 -8.02 5.16 -30.13
CA TYR A 497 -7.91 3.89 -29.45
C TYR A 497 -9.06 3.67 -28.45
N GLN A 498 -9.32 4.64 -27.58
CA GLN A 498 -10.43 4.60 -26.63
C GLN A 498 -11.79 4.39 -27.31
N LYS A 499 -12.05 5.12 -28.40
CA LYS A 499 -13.31 5.02 -29.15
C LYS A 499 -13.47 3.63 -29.77
N LEU A 500 -12.42 3.10 -30.41
CA LEU A 500 -12.48 1.79 -31.06
C LEU A 500 -12.51 0.65 -30.04
N LEU A 501 -11.89 0.79 -28.88
CA LEU A 501 -11.93 -0.22 -27.82
C LEU A 501 -13.36 -0.42 -27.30
N LYS A 502 -14.14 0.65 -27.15
CA LYS A 502 -15.57 0.56 -26.81
C LYS A 502 -16.42 0.02 -27.96
N LYS A 503 -16.15 0.47 -29.19
CA LYS A 503 -16.96 0.13 -30.38
C LYS A 503 -16.70 -1.28 -30.90
N ASP A 504 -15.44 -1.59 -31.18
CA ASP A 504 -15.03 -2.81 -31.87
C ASP A 504 -14.88 -3.96 -30.85
N LEU A 505 -14.27 -3.70 -29.69
CA LEU A 505 -13.99 -4.73 -28.68
C LEU A 505 -15.07 -4.86 -27.58
N LYS A 506 -16.02 -3.91 -27.50
CA LYS A 506 -17.10 -3.88 -26.47
C LYS A 506 -16.60 -3.88 -25.02
N VAL A 507 -15.38 -3.42 -24.81
CA VAL A 507 -14.77 -3.35 -23.48
C VAL A 507 -15.33 -2.14 -22.74
N LYS A 508 -15.95 -2.37 -21.57
CA LYS A 508 -16.46 -1.33 -20.68
C LYS A 508 -15.36 -0.94 -19.69
N ASN A 509 -14.52 0.02 -20.06
CA ASN A 509 -13.49 0.55 -19.17
C ASN A 509 -13.55 2.08 -19.01
N ASN A 510 -13.03 2.56 -17.88
CA ASN A 510 -12.75 3.97 -17.63
C ASN A 510 -11.34 4.30 -18.15
N PHE A 511 -11.21 4.46 -19.46
CA PHE A 511 -9.98 4.95 -20.09
C PHE A 511 -9.92 6.48 -19.98
N ILE A 512 -8.94 7.05 -19.27
CA ILE A 512 -8.79 8.50 -19.08
C ILE A 512 -7.43 8.93 -19.64
N ILE A 513 -7.44 9.97 -20.49
CA ILE A 513 -6.23 10.52 -21.10
C ILE A 513 -5.88 11.82 -20.35
N ASN A 514 -4.78 11.81 -19.62
CA ASN A 514 -4.27 12.97 -18.89
C ASN A 514 -3.29 13.76 -19.78
N SER A 515 -3.43 15.09 -19.79
CA SER A 515 -2.67 15.99 -20.67
C SER A 515 -1.23 16.25 -20.25
#